data_AF-A0A355YK14-F1
#
_entry.id   AF-A0A355YK14-F1
#
_cell.length_a   1.000
_cell.length_b   1.000
_cell.length_c   1.000
_cell.angle_alpha   90.00
_cell.angle_beta   90.00
_cell.angle_gamma   90.00
#
_symmetry.space_group_name_H-M   'P 1'
#
loop_
_entity.id
_entity.type
_entity.pdbx_description
1 polymer ?
#
loop_
_entity_poly.entity_id
_entity_poly.type
_entity_poly.pdbx_seq_one_letter_code
_entity_poly.pdbx_strand_id
1 'polypeptide(L)' 'SEAEGKVSGDFVTVYPPGIPLLAPGEVISREILDRILSSLQNGLEIHGTDRNILQVLRNGR' A
#
# COMPACT_ATOMS: atom_id res chain seq x y z
N SER A 1 10.33 3.50 4.47
CA SER A 1 9.72 2.47 3.61
C SER A 1 10.45 2.55 2.28
N GLU A 2 11.02 1.45 1.78
CA GLU A 2 11.67 1.36 0.46
C GLU A 2 10.73 1.56 -0.76
N ALA A 3 9.42 1.75 -0.55
CA ALA A 3 8.46 2.00 -1.64
C ALA A 3 8.16 3.48 -1.86
N GLU A 4 8.44 4.33 -0.88
CA GLU A 4 8.19 5.77 -0.99
C GLU A 4 8.96 6.35 -2.18
N GLY A 5 8.27 7.11 -3.04
CA GLY A 5 8.83 7.69 -4.26
C GLY A 5 8.91 6.75 -5.47
N LYS A 6 8.52 5.47 -5.34
CA LYS A 6 8.40 4.56 -6.49
C LYS A 6 7.06 4.73 -7.20
N VAL A 7 7.01 4.36 -8.47
CA VAL A 7 5.77 4.32 -9.27
C VAL A 7 5.08 2.97 -9.07
N SER A 8 3.77 2.99 -8.84
CA SER A 8 2.97 1.77 -8.70
C SER A 8 2.88 1.02 -10.03
N GLY A 9 3.03 -0.30 -9.97
CA GLY A 9 2.80 -1.20 -11.10
C GLY A 9 1.38 -1.76 -11.17
N ASP A 10 0.61 -1.65 -10.09
CA ASP A 10 -0.74 -2.21 -9.97
C ASP A 10 -1.64 -1.29 -9.10
N PHE A 11 -2.93 -1.60 -9.02
CA PHE A 11 -3.84 -0.97 -8.07
C PHE A 11 -3.52 -1.40 -6.64
N VAL A 12 -3.77 -0.51 -5.67
CA VAL A 12 -3.87 -0.88 -4.25
C VAL A 12 -5.23 -0.45 -3.74
N THR A 13 -6.04 -1.40 -3.29
CA THR A 13 -7.43 -1.16 -2.92
C THR A 13 -7.69 -1.62 -1.50
N VAL A 14 -8.37 -0.79 -0.70
CA VAL A 14 -8.79 -1.14 0.67
C VAL A 14 -10.24 -1.62 0.66
N TYR A 15 -10.51 -2.73 1.34
CA TYR A 15 -11.84 -3.29 1.53
C TYR A 15 -12.18 -3.46 3.01
N PRO A 16 -13.42 -3.11 3.43
CA PRO A 16 -14.43 -2.31 2.72
C PRO A 16 -14.06 -0.81 2.68
N PRO A 17 -14.53 0.01 1.72
CA PRO A 17 -15.57 -0.24 0.72
C PRO A 17 -15.08 -0.76 -0.65
N GLY A 18 -13.77 -0.84 -0.89
CA GLY A 18 -13.24 -1.27 -2.19
C GLY A 18 -12.81 -0.13 -3.11
N ILE A 19 -12.47 1.03 -2.56
CA ILE A 19 -11.99 2.17 -3.34
C ILE A 19 -10.46 2.10 -3.44
N PRO A 20 -9.88 2.25 -4.64
CA PRO A 20 -8.44 2.24 -4.81
C PRO A 20 -7.79 3.44 -4.09
N LEU A 21 -6.74 3.14 -3.32
CA LEU A 21 -5.82 4.10 -2.71
C LEU A 21 -4.71 4.54 -3.66
N LEU A 22 -4.38 3.69 -4.64
CA LEU A 22 -3.28 3.88 -5.57
C LEU A 22 -3.63 3.18 -6.89
N ALA A 23 -3.33 3.83 -8.01
CA ALA A 23 -3.48 3.28 -9.35
C ALA A 23 -2.11 3.04 -10.03
N PRO A 24 -2.04 2.17 -11.06
CA PRO A 24 -0.83 1.99 -11.85
C PRO A 24 -0.37 3.31 -12.45
N GLY A 25 0.94 3.59 -12.37
CA GLY A 25 1.53 4.85 -12.85
C GLY A 25 1.54 5.99 -11.83
N GLU A 26 0.86 5.86 -10.69
CA GLU A 26 0.93 6.85 -9.61
C GLU A 26 2.16 6.64 -8.72
N VAL A 27 2.67 7.74 -8.16
CA VAL A 27 3.80 7.70 -7.22
C VAL A 27 3.31 7.31 -5.83
N ILE A 28 3.98 6.35 -5.21
CA ILE A 28 3.75 5.92 -3.83
C ILE A 28 4.25 7.02 -2.90
N SER A 29 3.32 7.83 -2.39
CA SER A 29 3.63 8.87 -1.41
C SER A 29 3.67 8.32 0.01
N ARG A 30 4.25 9.10 0.93
CA ARG A 30 4.21 8.82 2.36
C ARG A 30 2.78 8.68 2.89
N GLU A 31 1.88 9.55 2.44
CA GLU A 31 0.47 9.53 2.84
C GLU A 31 -0.23 8.22 2.45
N ILE A 32 0.01 7.74 1.22
CA ILE A 32 -0.55 6.46 0.76
C ILE A 32 -0.03 5.30 1.61
N LEU A 33 1.26 5.29 1.93
CA LEU A 33 1.86 4.29 2.82
C LEU A 33 1.24 4.32 4.22
N ASP A 34 1.05 5.49 4.80
CA ASP A 34 0.45 5.65 6.12
C ASP A 34 -1.02 5.22 6.12
N ARG A 35 -1.76 5.45 5.04
CA ARG A 35 -3.14 4.96 4.86
C ARG A 35 -3.20 3.44 4.74
N ILE A 36 -2.30 2.83 3.96
CA ILE A 36 -2.20 1.36 3.84
C ILE A 36 -1.88 0.76 5.21
N LEU A 37 -0.91 1.32 5.94
CA LEU A 37 -0.51 0.90 7.28
C LEU A 37 -1.67 0.99 8.28
N SER A 38 -2.35 2.12 8.32
CA SER A 38 -3.50 2.33 9.19
C SER A 38 -4.63 1.36 8.86
N SER A 39 -4.89 1.11 7.58
CA SER A 39 -5.91 0.16 7.13
C SER A 39 -5.61 -1.27 7.60
N LEU A 40 -4.36 -1.71 7.48
CA LEU A 40 -3.90 -3.00 7.99
C LEU A 40 -4.03 -3.11 9.52
N GLN A 41 -3.66 -2.06 10.25
CA GLN A 41 -3.80 -2.01 11.72
C GLN A 41 -5.27 -2.08 12.17
N ASN A 42 -6.18 -1.53 11.37
CA ASN A 42 -7.62 -1.59 11.60
C ASN A 42 -8.27 -2.90 11.12
N GLY A 43 -7.47 -3.87 10.62
CA GLY A 43 -7.97 -5.16 10.16
C GLY A 43 -8.70 -5.11 8.81
N LEU A 44 -8.49 -4.06 8.01
CA LEU A 44 -9.05 -3.95 6.67
C LEU A 44 -8.25 -4.81 5.68
N GLU A 45 -8.93 -5.32 4.67
CA GLU A 45 -8.30 -6.07 3.59
C GLU A 45 -7.65 -5.12 2.58
N ILE A 46 -6.46 -5.48 2.10
CA ILE A 46 -5.76 -4.76 1.04
C ILE A 46 -5.59 -5.69 -0.17
N HIS A 47 -6.08 -5.28 -1.32
CA HIS A 47 -6.00 -6.03 -2.59
C HIS A 47 -5.08 -5.29 -3.57
N GLY A 48 -4.44 -6.05 -4.47
CA GLY A 48 -3.53 -5.50 -5.50
C GLY A 48 -2.09 -5.22 -5.03
N THR A 49 -1.76 -5.56 -3.79
CA THR A 49 -0.36 -5.66 -3.38
C THR A 49 0.16 -7.06 -3.70
N ASP A 50 1.04 -7.17 -4.70
CA ASP A 50 1.67 -8.45 -5.03
C ASP A 50 2.73 -8.80 -3.98
N ARG A 51 2.28 -9.29 -2.80
CA ARG A 51 3.02 -9.74 -1.59
C ARG A 51 4.16 -8.85 -1.03
N ASN A 52 4.57 -7.78 -1.70
CA ASN A 52 5.85 -7.12 -1.48
C ASN A 52 5.75 -5.67 -0.98
N ILE A 53 4.59 -5.02 -0.97
CA ILE A 53 4.45 -3.76 -0.21
C ILE A 53 4.60 -4.03 1.30
N LEU A 54 4.22 -5.23 1.77
CA LEU A 54 4.47 -5.66 3.15
C LEU A 54 5.96 -5.93 3.44
N GLN A 55 6.77 -6.32 2.43
CA GLN A 55 8.22 -6.48 2.60
C GLN A 55 8.92 -5.15 2.89
N VAL A 56 8.36 -4.03 2.41
CA VAL A 56 8.86 -2.68 2.60
C VAL A 56 8.84 -2.24 4.09
N LEU A 57 8.06 -2.95 4.92
CA LEU A 57 7.87 -2.67 6.34
C LEU A 57 8.46 -3.74 7.26
N ARG A 58 8.99 -4.85 6.71
CA ARG A 58 9.70 -5.90 7.44
C ARG A 58 11.17 -5.94 7.04
N ASN A 59 11.91 -4.88 7.34
CA ASN A 59 13.35 -4.99 7.62
C ASN A 59 13.71 -4.05 8.76
N GLY A 60 13.24 -4.44 9.95
CA GLY A 60 13.87 -4.11 11.23
C GLY A 60 14.66 -5.32 11.69
N ARG A 61 15.78 -5.60 11.02
CA ARG A 61 16.94 -6.33 11.52
C ARG A 61 18.17 -5.70 10.93
#